data_AF-A0A0F4JKI5-F1
#
_entry.id   AF-A0A0F4JKI5-F1
#
_cell.length_a   1.000
_cell.length_b   1.000
_cell.length_c   1.000
_cell.angle_alpha   90.00
_cell.angle_beta   90.00
_cell.angle_gamma   90.00
#
_symmetry.space_group_name_H-M   'P 1'
#
loop_
_entity.id
_entity.type
_entity.pdbx_description
1 polymer ?
#
loop_
_entity_poly.entity_id
_entity_poly.type
_entity_poly.pdbx_seq_one_letter_code
_entity_poly.pdbx_strand_id
1 'polypeptide(L)'
;PEQCVAVAARVMERRHVDRLPVVDEEDRLVGIATRRDLLRVFRRTDDEIRSDVAAEVSAHLPASGGAAVRVQVKDGVVTLQGLASPSVDPFALLRAAWRVEGVVGVMHSRRPDDTA
;
A
#
# COMPACT_ATOMS: atom_id res chain seq x y z
N PRO A 1 -1.48 7.03 13.99
CA PRO A 1 -2.77 6.60 13.36
C PRO A 1 -2.54 5.74 12.09
N GLU A 2 -2.90 4.45 12.13
CA GLU A 2 -2.49 3.44 11.13
C GLU A 2 -3.63 2.89 10.25
N GLN A 3 -4.79 3.55 10.21
CA GLN A 3 -5.93 3.00 9.48
C GLN A 3 -5.84 3.28 7.98
N CYS A 4 -5.68 2.21 7.19
CA CYS A 4 -5.72 2.29 5.73
C CYS A 4 -7.05 2.89 5.24
N VAL A 5 -7.01 3.59 4.11
CA VAL A 5 -8.19 4.18 3.42
C VAL A 5 -9.30 3.14 3.21
N ALA A 6 -8.97 1.86 3.00
CA ALA A 6 -9.93 0.77 2.90
C ALA A 6 -10.75 0.56 4.18
N VAL A 7 -10.14 0.76 5.34
CA VAL A 7 -10.82 0.72 6.64
C VAL A 7 -11.80 1.89 6.73
N ALA A 8 -11.34 3.10 6.39
CA ALA A 8 -12.20 4.30 6.37
C ALA A 8 -13.40 4.14 5.41
N ALA A 9 -13.17 3.62 4.20
CA ALA A 9 -14.22 3.35 3.23
C ALA A 9 -15.26 2.34 3.76
N ARG A 10 -14.79 1.27 4.42
CA ARG A 10 -15.66 0.24 5.01
C ARG A 10 -16.44 0.76 6.22
N VAL A 11 -15.88 1.67 7.01
CA VAL A 11 -16.61 2.33 8.10
C VAL A 11 -17.68 3.27 7.52
N MET A 12 -17.35 4.06 6.50
CA MET A 12 -18.31 4.92 5.81
C MET A 12 -19.50 4.13 5.26
N GLU A 13 -19.23 3.00 4.57
CA GLU A 13 -20.26 2.13 4.00
C GLU A 13 -21.14 1.49 5.07
N ARG A 14 -20.54 0.81 6.06
CA ARG A 14 -21.30 0.14 7.13
C ARG A 14 -22.17 1.10 7.93
N ARG A 15 -21.66 2.30 8.20
CA ARG A 15 -22.37 3.31 8.98
C ARG A 15 -23.25 4.22 8.14
N HIS A 16 -23.28 4.04 6.81
CA HIS A 16 -24.04 4.88 5.88
C HIS A 16 -23.72 6.38 6.04
N VAL A 17 -22.43 6.70 6.21
CA VAL A 17 -21.93 8.08 6.36
C VAL A 17 -20.96 8.42 5.24
N ASP A 18 -21.11 9.59 4.64
CA ASP A 18 -20.23 10.05 3.53
C ASP A 18 -18.92 10.71 4.01
N ARG A 19 -18.74 10.84 5.32
CA ARG A 19 -17.62 11.57 5.93
C ARG A 19 -17.24 10.98 7.28
N LEU A 20 -15.94 11.04 7.59
CA LEU A 20 -15.38 10.60 8.87
C LEU A 20 -14.48 11.69 9.46
N PRO A 21 -14.53 11.92 10.79
CA PRO A 21 -13.53 12.73 11.46
C PRO A 21 -12.17 12.03 11.43
N VAL A 22 -11.12 12.80 11.18
CA VAL A 22 -9.72 12.36 11.25
C VAL A 22 -9.15 12.90 12.55
N VAL A 23 -8.57 12.03 13.36
CA VAL A 23 -7.95 12.37 14.64
C VAL A 23 -6.45 12.06 14.62
N ASP A 24 -5.67 12.80 15.41
CA ASP A 24 -4.25 12.51 15.66
C ASP A 24 -4.05 11.38 16.69
N GLU A 25 -2.82 11.16 17.14
CA GLU A 25 -2.48 10.09 18.08
C GLU A 25 -2.97 10.37 19.51
N GLU A 26 -3.26 11.64 19.81
CA GLU A 26 -3.85 12.11 21.06
C GLU A 26 -5.38 12.25 20.99
N ASP A 27 -6.03 11.60 20.01
CA ASP A 27 -7.48 11.65 19.75
C ASP A 27 -8.04 13.05 19.47
N ARG A 28 -7.20 14.00 19.05
CA ARG A 28 -7.65 15.36 18.72
C ARG A 28 -8.12 15.41 17.28
N LEU A 29 -9.28 16.03 17.04
CA LEU A 29 -9.81 16.23 15.70
C LEU A 29 -8.89 17.14 14.88
N VAL A 30 -8.33 16.59 13.80
CA VAL A 30 -7.43 17.31 12.87
C VAL A 30 -8.06 17.54 11.50
N GLY A 31 -9.18 16.90 11.16
CA GLY A 31 -9.87 17.13 9.89
C GLY A 31 -11.08 16.25 9.64
N ILE A 32 -11.62 16.34 8.41
CA ILE A 32 -12.73 15.53 7.92
C ILE A 32 -12.32 14.87 6.60
N ALA A 33 -12.41 13.54 6.52
CA ALA A 33 -12.24 12.78 5.29
C ALA A 33 -13.61 12.53 4.65
N THR A 34 -13.77 12.78 3.35
CA THR A 34 -15.01 12.50 2.62
C THR A 34 -14.86 11.33 1.65
N ARG A 35 -15.97 10.73 1.24
CA ARG A 35 -16.00 9.70 0.20
C ARG A 35 -15.29 10.13 -1.09
N ARG A 36 -15.38 11.42 -1.46
CA ARG A 36 -14.68 11.98 -2.64
C ARG A 36 -13.17 12.05 -2.44
N ASP A 37 -12.71 12.28 -1.22
CA ASP A 37 -11.29 12.27 -0.88
C ASP A 37 -10.72 10.84 -0.95
N LEU A 38 -11.52 9.84 -0.55
CA LEU A 38 -11.17 8.43 -0.77
C LEU A 38 -11.11 8.09 -2.27
N LEU A 39 -12.01 8.64 -3.08
CA LEU A 39 -12.04 8.42 -4.55
C LEU A 39 -10.90 9.14 -5.30
N ARG A 40 -10.37 10.23 -4.74
CA ARG A 40 -9.28 11.00 -5.35
C ARG A 40 -7.97 10.23 -5.46
N VAL A 41 -7.78 9.20 -4.62
CA VAL A 41 -6.59 8.33 -4.64
C VAL A 41 -6.58 7.40 -5.88
N PHE A 42 -7.72 7.24 -6.56
CA PHE A 42 -7.88 6.39 -7.75
C PHE A 42 -7.67 7.12 -9.09
N ARG A 43 -7.01 8.30 -9.12
CA ARG A 43 -6.76 9.02 -10.39
C ARG A 43 -5.64 8.41 -11.24
N ARG A 44 -4.86 7.47 -10.69
CA ARG A 44 -3.93 6.62 -11.43
C ARG A 44 -4.49 5.21 -11.48
N THR A 45 -4.31 4.55 -12.63
CA THR A 45 -4.68 3.16 -12.81
C THR A 45 -3.75 2.26 -11.99
N ASP A 46 -4.24 1.09 -11.60
CA ASP A 46 -3.42 0.09 -10.90
C ASP A 46 -2.17 -0.28 -11.71
N ASP A 47 -2.23 -0.24 -13.04
CA ASP A 47 -1.09 -0.50 -13.91
C ASP A 47 -0.03 0.59 -13.86
N GLU A 48 -0.43 1.86 -13.80
CA GLU A 48 0.50 2.99 -13.60
C GLU A 48 1.17 2.89 -12.24
N ILE A 49 0.38 2.65 -11.18
CA ILE A 49 0.91 2.47 -9.82
C ILE A 49 1.85 1.26 -9.77
N ARG A 50 1.48 0.14 -10.39
CA ARG A 50 2.32 -1.06 -10.47
C ARG A 50 3.65 -0.78 -11.16
N SER A 51 3.62 -0.05 -12.28
CA SER A 51 4.83 0.29 -13.04
C SER A 51 5.78 1.14 -12.20
N ASP A 52 5.25 2.19 -11.56
CA ASP A 52 6.04 3.10 -10.74
C ASP A 52 6.58 2.40 -9.49
N VAL A 53 5.76 1.58 -8.82
CA VAL A 53 6.20 0.77 -7.67
C VAL A 53 7.26 -0.24 -8.09
N ALA A 54 7.11 -0.92 -9.23
CA ALA A 54 8.11 -1.86 -9.71
C ALA A 54 9.46 -1.18 -10.00
N ALA A 55 9.42 0.03 -10.58
CA ALA A 55 10.63 0.82 -10.82
C ALA A 55 11.32 1.23 -9.50
N GLU A 56 10.57 1.75 -8.54
CA GLU A 56 11.10 2.19 -7.24
C GLU A 56 11.64 1.00 -6.42
N VAL A 57 10.90 -0.11 -6.38
CA VAL A 57 11.30 -1.34 -5.68
C VAL A 57 12.56 -1.94 -6.30
N SER A 58 12.63 -2.03 -7.63
CA SER A 58 13.81 -2.60 -8.32
C SER A 58 15.07 -1.74 -8.12
N ALA A 59 14.94 -0.41 -8.03
CA ALA A 59 16.05 0.48 -7.70
C ALA A 59 16.67 0.24 -6.31
N HIS A 60 15.89 -0.33 -5.38
CA HIS A 60 16.33 -0.65 -4.02
C HIS A 60 16.77 -2.12 -3.87
N LEU A 61 16.66 -2.94 -4.91
CA LEU A 61 17.13 -4.32 -4.92
C LEU A 61 18.55 -4.40 -5.51
N PRO A 62 19.44 -5.23 -4.93
CA PRO A 62 20.77 -5.43 -5.48
C PRO A 62 20.69 -6.14 -6.84
N ALA A 63 21.40 -5.61 -7.84
CA ALA A 63 21.47 -6.18 -9.18
C ALA A 63 21.99 -7.64 -9.24
N SER A 64 22.66 -8.09 -8.16
CA SER A 64 23.28 -9.41 -8.07
C SER A 64 22.43 -10.46 -7.33
N GLY A 65 21.19 -10.16 -6.93
CA GLY A 65 20.36 -11.09 -6.17
C GLY A 65 19.19 -11.62 -6.99
N GLY A 66 19.07 -12.95 -7.12
CA GLY A 66 17.90 -13.65 -7.70
C GLY A 66 16.59 -13.48 -6.90
N ALA A 67 16.45 -12.38 -6.16
CA ALA A 67 15.25 -12.01 -5.43
C ALA A 67 14.19 -11.50 -6.42
N ALA A 68 13.36 -12.41 -6.91
CA ALA A 68 12.18 -12.04 -7.68
C ALA A 68 11.11 -11.50 -6.72
N VAL A 69 10.98 -10.17 -6.64
CA VAL A 69 9.85 -9.51 -5.99
C VAL A 69 8.79 -9.24 -7.06
N ARG A 70 7.66 -9.94 -6.97
CA ARG A 70 6.48 -9.70 -7.79
C ARG A 70 5.65 -8.59 -7.15
N VAL A 71 5.38 -7.54 -7.92
CA VAL A 71 4.51 -6.43 -7.54
C VAL A 71 3.15 -6.64 -8.21
N GLN A 72 2.09 -6.68 -7.41
CA GLN A 72 0.71 -6.64 -7.87
C GLN A 72 0.03 -5.40 -7.29
N VAL A 73 -0.84 -4.76 -8.06
CA VAL A 73 -1.64 -3.64 -7.57
C VAL A 73 -3.09 -3.91 -7.90
N LYS A 74 -3.96 -3.68 -6.91
CA LYS A 74 -5.40 -3.78 -7.08
C LYS A 74 -6.07 -2.72 -6.22
N ASP A 75 -6.89 -1.86 -6.84
CA ASP A 75 -7.58 -0.76 -6.17
C ASP A 75 -6.61 0.14 -5.36
N GLY A 76 -5.42 0.41 -5.92
CA GLY A 76 -4.34 1.16 -5.27
C GLY A 76 -3.61 0.43 -4.14
N VAL A 77 -3.97 -0.83 -3.83
CA VAL A 77 -3.28 -1.66 -2.84
C VAL A 77 -2.17 -2.45 -3.51
N VAL A 78 -0.94 -2.19 -3.07
CA VAL A 78 0.26 -2.87 -3.54
C VAL A 78 0.47 -4.15 -2.75
N THR A 79 0.64 -5.28 -3.44
CA THR A 79 1.07 -6.55 -2.85
C THR A 79 2.46 -6.89 -3.36
N LEU A 80 3.42 -6.96 -2.43
CA LEU A 80 4.78 -7.42 -2.69
C LEU A 80 4.87 -8.90 -2.32
N GLN A 81 5.13 -9.76 -3.32
CA GLN A 81 5.28 -11.20 -3.13
C GLN A 81 6.68 -11.66 -3.55
N GLY A 82 7.34 -12.46 -2.73
CA GLY A 82 8.60 -13.07 -3.10
C GLY A 82 9.59 -13.21 -1.94
N LEU A 83 10.71 -13.85 -2.23
CA LEU A 83 11.83 -13.96 -1.31
C LEU A 83 12.73 -12.75 -1.52
N ALA A 84 12.46 -11.67 -0.79
CA ALA A 84 13.50 -10.66 -0.59
C ALA A 84 14.69 -11.36 0.06
N SER A 85 15.88 -11.20 -0.53
CA SER A 85 17.12 -11.73 0.09
C SER A 85 17.19 -11.29 1.54
N PRO A 86 17.65 -12.12 2.49
CA PRO A 86 17.76 -11.73 3.90
C PRO A 86 18.64 -10.49 4.13
N SER A 87 19.46 -10.12 3.14
CA SER A 87 20.27 -8.90 3.11
C SER A 87 19.50 -7.62 2.81
N VAL A 88 18.23 -7.70 2.40
CA VAL A 88 17.39 -6.54 2.07
C VAL A 88 16.42 -6.29 3.23
N ASP A 89 16.49 -5.07 3.79
CA ASP A 89 15.52 -4.61 4.80
C ASP A 89 14.10 -4.59 4.20
N PRO A 90 13.16 -5.43 4.68
CA PRO A 90 11.78 -5.43 4.18
C PRO A 90 11.11 -4.07 4.36
N PHE A 91 11.46 -3.34 5.43
CA PHE A 91 10.91 -2.01 5.66
C PHE A 91 11.41 -1.01 4.63
N ALA A 92 12.60 -1.18 4.04
CA ALA A 92 13.06 -0.34 2.95
C ALA A 92 12.20 -0.52 1.69
N LEU A 93 11.80 -1.75 1.37
CA LEU A 93 10.91 -2.05 0.24
C LEU A 93 9.48 -1.52 0.47
N LEU A 94 8.96 -1.65 1.69
CA LEU A 94 7.68 -1.06 2.06
C LEU A 94 7.70 0.47 1.95
N ARG A 95 8.76 1.11 2.48
CA ARG A 95 8.95 2.57 2.36
C ARG A 95 9.05 3.03 0.91
N ALA A 96 9.76 2.28 0.07
CA ALA A 96 9.86 2.54 -1.36
C ALA A 96 8.48 2.52 -2.05
N ALA A 97 7.68 1.47 -1.82
CA ALA A 97 6.33 1.38 -2.39
C ALA A 97 5.42 2.54 -1.94
N TRP A 98 5.50 2.95 -0.66
CA TRP A 98 4.73 4.09 -0.14
C TRP A 98 5.09 5.45 -0.76
N ARG A 99 6.24 5.59 -1.45
CA ARG A 99 6.60 6.83 -2.13
C ARG A 99 5.82 7.06 -3.42
N VAL A 100 5.20 6.02 -3.97
CA VAL A 100 4.47 6.12 -5.24
C VAL A 100 3.10 6.75 -4.99
N GLU A 101 2.82 7.81 -5.75
CA GLU A 101 1.53 8.48 -5.74
C GLU A 101 0.42 7.52 -6.20
N GLY A 102 -0.62 7.34 -5.38
CA GLY A 102 -1.73 6.43 -5.66
C GLY A 102 -1.68 5.12 -4.85
N VAL A 103 -0.60 4.86 -4.10
CA VAL A 103 -0.54 3.71 -3.19
C VAL A 103 -1.39 3.97 -1.94
N VAL A 104 -2.40 3.14 -1.76
CA VAL A 104 -3.41 3.21 -0.69
C VAL A 104 -3.05 2.31 0.50
N GLY A 105 -2.28 1.26 0.23
CA GLY A 105 -1.81 0.30 1.21
C GLY A 105 -0.76 -0.63 0.60
N VAL A 106 0.11 -1.18 1.44
CA VAL A 106 1.15 -2.12 1.02
C VAL A 106 1.07 -3.38 1.88
N MET A 107 0.92 -4.53 1.23
CA MET A 107 0.91 -5.84 1.86
C MET A 107 2.15 -6.61 1.44
N HIS A 108 2.78 -7.30 2.39
CA HIS A 108 3.84 -8.25 2.11
C HIS A 108 3.35 -9.65 2.44
N SER A 109 3.38 -10.55 1.46
CA SER A 109 3.15 -11.97 1.67
C SER A 109 4.38 -12.74 1.24
N ARG A 110 5.03 -13.44 2.17
CA ARG A 110 5.87 -14.59 1.78
C ARG A 110 4.93 -15.64 1.22
N ARG A 111 5.28 -16.27 0.11
CA ARG A 111 4.66 -17.56 -0.22
C ARG A 111 4.83 -18.44 1.03
N PRO A 112 3.75 -18.97 1.63
CA PRO A 112 3.94 -20.17 2.43
C PRO A 112 4.48 -21.21 1.45
N ASP A 113 5.51 -21.94 1.86
CA ASP A 113 5.89 -23.18 1.18
C ASP A 113 4.60 -23.96 0.92
N ASP A 114 4.32 -24.24 -0.36
CA ASP A 114 3.48 -25.39 -0.72
C ASP A 114 4.31 -26.61 -0.31
N THR A 115 4.21 -26.98 0.97
CA THR A 115 4.45 -28.36 1.39
C THR A 115 3.32 -29.20 0.83
N ALA A 116 3.58 -29.85 -0.31
CA ALA A 116 2.97 -31.10 -0.72
C ALA A 116 3.99 -31.91 -1.52
#